data_AF-A0A1C4YF39-F1
#
_entry.id   AF-A0A1C4YF39-F1
#
_cell.length_a   1.000
_cell.length_b   1.000
_cell.length_c   1.000
_cell.angle_alpha   90.00
_cell.angle_beta   90.00
_cell.angle_gamma   90.00
#
_symmetry.space_group_name_H-M   'P 1'
#
loop_
_entity.id
_entity.type
_entity.pdbx_description
1 polymer ?
#
loop_
_entity_poly.entity_id
_entity_poly.type
_entity_poly.pdbx_seq_one_letter_code
_entity_poly.pdbx_strand_id
1 'polypeptide(L)'
;MNLTVLLDLITVREATAGQTADRLREQITALTSELTRIEGELAALTTTRTTLNALTAAEFTADDPTIASARYQQILDVLITAPAGMRAKAICIALDVEPPPNHVESTRAKLKRMVHRNVLTEDDPGVFTLTPKRT
;
A
#
# COMPACT_ATOMS: atom_id res chain seq x y z
N MET A 1 55.42 19.25 -36.93
CA MET A 1 54.42 18.22 -36.58
C MET A 1 53.86 17.66 -37.89
N ASN A 2 53.89 16.35 -38.09
CA ASN A 2 53.58 15.73 -39.39
C ASN A 2 52.06 15.47 -39.53
N LEU A 3 51.49 15.76 -40.69
CA LEU A 3 50.06 15.59 -40.99
C LEU A 3 49.58 14.15 -40.76
N THR A 4 50.42 13.15 -41.07
CA THR A 4 50.08 11.74 -40.84
C THR A 4 49.82 11.43 -39.37
N VAL A 5 50.65 11.98 -38.47
CA VAL A 5 50.49 11.77 -37.01
C VAL A 5 49.18 12.36 -36.50
N LEU A 6 48.75 13.50 -37.03
CA LEU A 6 47.47 14.10 -36.66
C LEU A 6 46.28 13.26 -37.17
N LEU A 7 46.38 12.71 -38.39
CA LEU A 7 45.35 11.84 -38.94
C LEU A 7 45.22 10.54 -38.13
N ASP A 8 46.34 9.91 -37.76
CA ASP A 8 46.34 8.71 -36.92
C ASP A 8 45.68 8.96 -35.55
N LEU A 9 45.99 10.10 -34.91
CA LEU A 9 45.37 10.50 -33.65
C LEU A 9 43.85 10.71 -33.78
N ILE A 10 43.40 11.30 -34.90
CA ILE A 10 41.98 11.47 -35.19
C ILE A 10 41.31 10.10 -35.36
N THR A 11 41.90 9.20 -36.14
CA THR A 11 41.36 7.85 -36.35
C THR A 11 41.20 7.08 -35.04
N VAL A 12 42.18 7.16 -34.13
CA VAL A 12 42.09 6.55 -32.79
C VAL A 12 40.95 7.16 -31.98
N ARG A 13 40.77 8.49 -32.05
CA ARG A 13 39.70 9.19 -31.33
C ARG A 13 38.32 8.85 -31.90
N GLU A 14 38.19 8.75 -33.21
CA GLU A 14 36.96 8.32 -33.89
C GLU A 14 36.59 6.89 -33.53
N ALA A 15 37.56 5.97 -33.51
CA ALA A 15 37.33 4.58 -33.09
C ALA A 15 36.84 4.50 -31.64
N THR A 16 37.46 5.26 -30.74
CA THR A 16 37.06 5.32 -29.31
C THR A 16 35.66 5.91 -29.14
N ALA A 17 35.35 6.98 -29.88
CA ALA A 17 34.04 7.60 -29.88
C ALA A 17 32.96 6.65 -30.45
N GLY A 18 33.28 5.93 -31.53
CA GLY A 18 32.42 4.92 -32.14
C GLY A 18 32.07 3.80 -31.17
N GLN A 19 33.08 3.19 -30.53
CA GLN A 19 32.86 2.15 -29.51
C GLN A 19 32.01 2.64 -28.34
N THR A 20 32.23 3.89 -27.91
CA THR A 20 31.41 4.50 -26.85
C THR A 20 29.96 4.67 -27.30
N ALA A 21 29.74 5.13 -28.53
CA ALA A 21 28.40 5.28 -29.10
C ALA A 21 27.69 3.93 -29.23
N ASP A 22 28.38 2.88 -29.67
CA ASP A 22 27.81 1.53 -29.82
C ASP A 22 27.43 0.95 -28.46
N ARG A 23 28.31 1.06 -27.46
CA ARG A 23 28.00 0.67 -26.08
C ARG A 23 26.76 1.41 -25.55
N LEU A 24 26.65 2.73 -25.81
CA LEU A 24 25.49 3.51 -25.37
C LEU A 24 24.20 3.08 -26.09
N ARG A 25 24.27 2.75 -27.38
CA ARG A 25 23.11 2.22 -28.14
C ARG A 25 22.65 0.89 -27.57
N GLU A 26 23.57 -0.03 -27.28
CA GLU A 26 23.26 -1.31 -26.63
C GLU A 26 22.60 -1.10 -25.26
N GLN A 27 23.13 -0.17 -24.46
CA GLN A 27 22.53 0.18 -23.16
C GLN A 27 21.11 0.75 -23.32
N ILE A 28 20.88 1.62 -24.32
CA ILE A 28 19.55 2.16 -24.61
C ILE A 28 18.59 1.04 -25.00
N THR A 29 19.00 0.10 -25.86
CA THR A 29 18.17 -1.04 -26.25
C THR A 29 17.82 -1.93 -25.06
N ALA A 30 18.80 -2.21 -24.18
CA ALA A 30 18.56 -3.01 -22.98
C ALA A 30 17.60 -2.32 -22.00
N LEU A 31 17.83 -1.03 -21.70
CA LEU A 31 16.97 -0.25 -20.81
C LEU A 31 15.56 -0.08 -21.35
N THR A 32 15.41 0.13 -22.66
CA THR A 32 14.10 0.22 -23.32
C THR A 32 13.33 -1.10 -23.15
N SER A 33 14.01 -2.23 -23.34
CA SER A 33 13.40 -3.56 -23.17
C SER A 33 12.97 -3.81 -21.72
N GLU A 34 13.81 -3.42 -20.75
CA GLU A 34 13.49 -3.53 -19.33
C GLU A 34 12.31 -2.64 -18.93
N LEU A 35 12.27 -1.39 -19.44
CA LEU A 35 11.16 -0.47 -19.20
C LEU A 35 9.84 -1.04 -19.73
N THR A 36 9.83 -1.53 -20.98
CA THR A 36 8.64 -2.16 -21.56
C THR A 36 8.15 -3.36 -20.75
N ARG A 37 9.07 -4.17 -20.19
CA ARG A 37 8.70 -5.28 -19.29
C ARG A 37 8.00 -4.77 -18.04
N ILE A 38 8.58 -3.77 -17.35
CA ILE A 38 8.03 -3.22 -16.10
C ILE A 38 6.68 -2.54 -16.36
N GLU A 39 6.55 -1.79 -17.46
CA GLU A 39 5.27 -1.18 -17.86
C GLU A 39 4.19 -2.24 -18.10
N GLY A 40 4.54 -3.37 -18.72
CA GLY A 40 3.65 -4.53 -18.87
C GLY A 40 3.21 -5.12 -17.53
N GLU A 41 4.13 -5.27 -16.58
CA GLU A 41 3.82 -5.73 -15.21
C GLU A 41 2.89 -4.76 -14.48
N LEU A 42 3.14 -3.45 -14.58
CA LEU A 42 2.28 -2.42 -13.99
C LEU A 42 0.87 -2.39 -14.61
N ALA A 43 0.78 -2.59 -15.93
CA ALA A 43 -0.50 -2.71 -16.62
C ALA A 43 -1.28 -3.94 -16.14
N ALA A 44 -0.61 -5.10 -15.99
CA ALA A 44 -1.20 -6.31 -15.46
C ALA A 44 -1.72 -6.10 -14.03
N LEU A 45 -0.91 -5.50 -13.14
CA LEU A 45 -1.32 -5.19 -11.76
C LEU A 45 -2.50 -4.22 -11.70
N THR A 46 -2.56 -3.24 -12.61
CA THR A 46 -3.69 -2.31 -12.70
C THR A 46 -4.98 -3.04 -13.11
N THR A 47 -4.89 -3.95 -14.09
CA THR A 47 -6.00 -4.83 -14.47
C THR A 47 -6.43 -5.69 -13.30
N THR A 48 -5.50 -6.38 -12.62
CA THR A 48 -5.81 -7.21 -11.45
C THR A 48 -6.49 -6.40 -10.34
N ARG A 49 -6.01 -5.20 -10.02
CA ARG A 49 -6.65 -4.32 -9.04
C ARG A 49 -8.07 -3.95 -9.46
N THR A 50 -8.27 -3.63 -10.74
CA THR A 50 -9.59 -3.29 -11.28
C THR A 50 -10.54 -4.48 -11.17
N THR A 51 -10.09 -5.68 -11.54
CA THR A 51 -10.87 -6.92 -11.41
C THR A 51 -11.19 -7.23 -9.95
N LEU A 52 -10.22 -7.15 -9.05
CA LEU A 52 -10.44 -7.36 -7.63
C LEU A 52 -11.45 -6.35 -7.09
N ASN A 53 -11.32 -5.06 -7.42
CA ASN A 53 -12.29 -4.05 -7.00
C ASN A 53 -13.70 -4.35 -7.53
N ALA A 54 -13.83 -4.80 -8.78
CA ALA A 54 -15.13 -5.18 -9.36
C ALA A 54 -15.72 -6.42 -8.69
N LEU A 55 -14.90 -7.43 -8.41
CA LEU A 55 -15.31 -8.64 -7.70
C LEU A 55 -15.69 -8.31 -6.26
N THR A 56 -14.91 -7.49 -5.55
CA THR A 56 -15.27 -7.02 -4.21
C THR A 56 -16.50 -6.14 -4.23
N ALA A 57 -16.72 -5.31 -5.25
CA ALA A 57 -17.95 -4.53 -5.36
C ALA A 57 -19.18 -5.42 -5.61
N ALA A 58 -19.01 -6.52 -6.35
CA ALA A 58 -20.07 -7.50 -6.59
C ALA A 58 -20.34 -8.40 -5.37
N GLU A 59 -19.28 -8.86 -4.69
CA GLU A 59 -19.32 -9.76 -3.52
C GLU A 59 -19.65 -9.00 -2.22
N PHE A 60 -19.22 -7.73 -2.12
CA PHE A 60 -19.62 -6.74 -1.12
C PHE A 60 -20.60 -5.72 -1.70
N THR A 61 -21.66 -6.19 -2.38
CA THR A 61 -22.89 -5.40 -2.54
C THR A 61 -23.63 -5.31 -1.20
N ALA A 62 -22.97 -4.66 -0.26
CA ALA A 62 -23.48 -3.93 0.87
C ALA A 62 -22.24 -3.22 1.42
N ASP A 63 -22.22 -1.89 1.45
CA ASP A 63 -21.72 -1.23 2.66
C ASP A 63 -22.24 -2.09 3.81
N ASP A 64 -21.40 -2.77 4.59
CA ASP A 64 -21.91 -3.39 5.82
C ASP A 64 -22.41 -2.18 6.64
N PRO A 65 -23.73 -1.92 6.68
CA PRO A 65 -24.26 -0.64 7.19
C PRO A 65 -23.92 -0.49 8.67
N THR A 66 -23.50 -1.60 9.27
CA THR A 66 -22.99 -1.70 10.61
C THR A 66 -21.72 -0.90 10.84
N ILE A 67 -20.70 -0.97 9.97
CA ILE A 67 -19.40 -0.30 10.18
C ILE A 67 -19.33 1.05 9.43
N ALA A 68 -20.21 1.25 8.43
CA ALA A 68 -20.37 2.55 7.76
C ALA A 68 -20.99 3.63 8.68
N SER A 69 -21.62 3.24 9.80
CA SER A 69 -22.22 4.19 10.73
C SER A 69 -21.17 5.06 11.43
N ALA A 70 -21.52 6.33 11.69
CA ALA A 70 -20.63 7.32 12.31
C ALA A 70 -19.98 6.82 13.62
N ARG A 71 -20.69 6.00 14.40
CA ARG A 71 -20.16 5.43 15.65
C ARG A 71 -19.00 4.47 15.44
N TYR A 72 -18.97 3.70 14.36
CA TYR A 72 -17.89 2.77 14.07
C TYR A 72 -16.68 3.51 13.48
N GLN A 73 -16.92 4.54 12.66
CA GLN A 73 -15.86 5.43 12.16
C GLN A 73 -15.13 6.15 13.30
N GLN A 74 -15.88 6.69 14.26
CA GLN A 74 -15.31 7.30 15.47
C GLN A 74 -14.42 6.34 16.27
N ILE A 75 -14.84 5.07 16.40
CA ILE A 75 -14.03 4.03 17.07
C ILE A 75 -12.74 3.75 16.28
N LEU A 76 -12.81 3.69 14.94
CA LEU A 76 -11.65 3.50 14.08
C LEU A 76 -10.66 4.66 14.20
N ASP A 77 -11.14 5.90 14.20
CA ASP A 77 -10.31 7.11 14.35
C ASP A 77 -9.51 7.09 15.66
N VAL A 78 -10.15 6.68 16.76
CA VAL A 78 -9.47 6.50 18.05
C VAL A 78 -8.36 5.45 17.95
N LEU A 79 -8.65 4.29 17.35
CA LEU A 79 -7.69 3.18 17.24
C LEU A 79 -6.53 3.47 16.27
N ILE A 80 -6.72 4.31 15.25
CA ILE A 80 -5.64 4.80 14.37
C ILE A 80 -4.56 5.51 15.19
N THR A 81 -4.95 6.24 16.25
CA THR A 81 -4.01 6.95 17.12
C THR A 81 -3.38 6.07 18.21
N ALA A 82 -3.82 4.80 18.34
CA ALA A 82 -3.40 3.89 19.40
C ALA A 82 -2.92 2.54 18.83
N PRO A 83 -1.70 2.48 18.24
CA PRO A 83 -1.19 1.28 17.55
C PRO A 83 -1.00 0.06 18.46
N ALA A 84 -0.83 0.28 19.78
CA ALA A 84 -0.75 -0.80 20.77
C ALA A 84 -2.12 -1.43 21.10
N GLY A 85 -3.21 -0.87 20.57
CA GLY A 85 -4.58 -1.31 20.83
C GLY A 85 -5.17 -0.73 22.10
N MET A 86 -6.49 -0.84 22.22
CA MET A 86 -7.23 -0.28 23.34
C MET A 86 -8.31 -1.24 23.86
N ARG A 87 -8.57 -1.18 25.16
CA ARG A 87 -9.72 -1.86 25.78
C ARG A 87 -11.00 -1.06 25.55
N ALA A 88 -12.15 -1.73 25.50
CA ALA A 88 -13.46 -1.12 25.28
C ALA A 88 -13.75 0.08 26.21
N LYS A 89 -13.36 0.00 27.48
CA LYS A 89 -13.50 1.10 28.45
C LYS A 89 -12.67 2.33 28.07
N ALA A 90 -11.43 2.13 27.63
CA ALA A 90 -10.55 3.22 27.22
C ALA A 90 -11.08 3.91 25.94
N ILE A 91 -11.69 3.13 25.05
CA ILE A 91 -12.34 3.67 23.84
C ILE A 91 -13.57 4.51 24.19
N CYS A 92 -14.40 4.09 25.16
CA CYS A 92 -15.50 4.94 25.65
C CYS A 92 -14.99 6.31 26.15
N ILE A 93 -13.92 6.30 26.97
CA ILE A 93 -13.32 7.52 27.52
C ILE A 93 -12.76 8.40 26.40
N ALA A 94 -12.06 7.82 25.41
CA ALA A 94 -11.51 8.57 24.28
C ALA A 94 -12.58 9.20 23.37
N LEU A 95 -13.79 8.64 23.37
CA LEU A 95 -14.95 9.15 22.64
C LEU A 95 -15.79 10.14 23.45
N ASP A 96 -15.31 10.58 24.62
CA ASP A 96 -16.04 11.44 25.57
C ASP A 96 -17.43 10.87 25.95
N VAL A 97 -17.52 9.54 25.99
CA VAL A 97 -18.71 8.82 26.44
C VAL A 97 -18.43 8.35 27.86
N GLU A 98 -19.25 8.81 28.81
CA GLU A 98 -19.21 8.30 30.17
C GLU A 98 -19.26 6.75 30.14
N PRO A 99 -18.44 6.02 30.92
CA PRO A 99 -18.33 4.56 30.80
C PRO A 99 -19.08 3.79 31.90
N PRO A 100 -20.41 3.93 32.08
CA PRO A 100 -21.16 2.95 32.84
C PRO A 100 -21.11 1.58 32.14
N PRO A 101 -21.35 0.48 32.88
CA PRO A 101 -21.16 -0.88 32.38
C PRO A 101 -21.88 -1.17 31.06
N ASN A 102 -23.10 -0.64 30.88
CA ASN A 102 -23.88 -0.80 29.65
C ASN A 102 -23.22 -0.19 28.41
N HIS A 103 -22.56 0.97 28.51
CA HIS A 103 -21.85 1.60 27.40
C HIS A 103 -20.56 0.85 27.07
N VAL A 104 -19.84 0.35 28.08
CA VAL A 104 -18.65 -0.48 27.88
C VAL A 104 -19.01 -1.79 27.18
N GLU A 105 -20.08 -2.47 27.61
CA GLU A 105 -20.55 -3.70 26.94
C GLU A 105 -21.04 -3.43 25.52
N SER A 106 -21.79 -2.34 25.31
CA SER A 106 -22.24 -1.96 23.97
C SER A 106 -21.08 -1.63 23.03
N THR A 107 -20.00 -1.02 23.54
CA THR A 107 -18.77 -0.76 22.77
C THR A 107 -18.03 -2.07 22.51
N ARG A 108 -17.88 -2.94 23.51
CA ARG A 108 -17.25 -4.26 23.35
C ARG A 108 -17.96 -5.11 22.29
N ALA A 109 -19.30 -5.12 22.28
CA ALA A 109 -20.07 -5.85 21.27
C ALA A 109 -19.80 -5.34 19.84
N LYS A 110 -19.64 -4.02 19.65
CA LYS A 110 -19.26 -3.45 18.34
C LYS A 110 -17.85 -3.83 17.94
N LEU A 111 -16.90 -3.77 18.87
CA LEU A 111 -15.50 -4.16 18.64
C LEU A 111 -15.41 -5.64 18.26
N LYS A 112 -16.09 -6.53 18.99
CA LYS A 112 -16.17 -7.96 18.67
C LYS A 112 -16.78 -8.21 17.28
N ARG A 113 -17.78 -7.42 16.88
CA ARG A 113 -18.34 -7.48 15.53
C ARG A 113 -17.31 -7.08 14.47
N MET A 114 -16.51 -6.04 14.71
CA MET A 114 -15.43 -5.62 13.80
C MET A 114 -14.30 -6.66 13.74
N VAL A 115 -14.02 -7.37 14.84
CA VAL A 115 -13.10 -8.52 14.86
C VAL A 115 -13.62 -9.67 13.98
N HIS A 116 -14.91 -10.01 14.09
CA HIS A 116 -15.52 -11.04 13.23
C HIS A 116 -15.47 -10.67 11.73
N ARG A 117 -15.35 -9.38 11.42
CA ARG A 117 -15.21 -8.86 10.05
C ARG A 117 -13.75 -8.65 9.62
N ASN A 118 -12.78 -9.06 10.43
CA ASN A 118 -11.34 -8.87 10.20
C ASN A 118 -10.91 -7.40 10.05
N VAL A 119 -11.71 -6.44 10.55
CA VAL A 119 -11.34 -5.01 10.57
C VAL A 119 -10.42 -4.71 11.75
N LEU A 120 -10.66 -5.39 12.87
CA LEU A 120 -9.83 -5.34 14.08
C LEU A 120 -9.29 -6.74 14.40
N THR A 121 -8.22 -6.81 15.17
CA THR A 121 -7.78 -8.03 15.87
C THR A 121 -7.93 -7.86 17.38
N GLU A 122 -7.95 -8.99 18.09
CA GLU A 122 -7.94 -9.07 19.54
C GLU A 122 -6.97 -10.19 19.93
N ASP A 123 -5.69 -9.90 19.75
CA ASP A 123 -4.61 -10.86 20.00
C ASP A 123 -4.45 -11.10 21.52
N ASP A 124 -4.68 -10.05 22.31
CA ASP A 124 -4.81 -10.13 23.76
C ASP A 124 -6.28 -10.00 24.20
N PRO A 125 -6.77 -10.82 25.15
CA PRO A 125 -8.16 -10.76 25.60
C PRO A 125 -8.60 -9.35 26.02
N GLY A 126 -9.59 -8.81 25.29
CA GLY A 126 -10.19 -7.51 25.53
C GLY A 126 -9.39 -6.30 25.07
N VAL A 127 -8.26 -6.48 24.37
CA VAL A 127 -7.49 -5.41 23.73
C VAL A 127 -7.72 -5.48 22.22
N PHE A 128 -8.20 -4.39 21.64
CA PHE A 128 -8.53 -4.35 20.21
C PHE A 128 -7.53 -3.48 19.45
N THR A 129 -7.00 -4.01 18.36
CA THR A 129 -6.03 -3.38 17.45
C THR A 129 -6.57 -3.34 16.04
N LEU A 130 -6.10 -2.40 15.22
CA LEU A 130 -6.37 -2.45 13.77
C LEU A 130 -5.73 -3.69 13.17
N THR A 131 -6.45 -4.40 12.32
CA THR A 131 -5.85 -5.52 11.58
C THR A 131 -4.68 -5.00 10.75
N PRO A 132 -3.47 -5.59 10.88
CA PRO A 132 -2.31 -5.16 10.11
C PRO A 132 -2.62 -5.26 8.61
N LYS A 133 -2.35 -4.19 7.86
CA LYS A 133 -2.41 -4.24 6.41
C LYS A 133 -1.33 -5.23 5.96
N ARG A 134 -1.71 -6.40 5.42
CA ARG A 134 -0.75 -7.35 4.85
C ARG A 134 0.08 -6.59 3.81
N THR A 135 1.34 -6.37 4.15
CA THR A 135 2.35 -5.77 3.29
C THR A 135 2.87 -6.84 2.36
#